data_AF-A0A535WWG4-F1
#
_entry.id   AF-A0A535WWG4-F1
#
_cell.length_a   1.000
_cell.length_b   1.000
_cell.length_c   1.000
_cell.angle_alpha   90.00
_cell.angle_beta   90.00
_cell.angle_gamma   90.00
#
_symmetry.space_group_name_H-M   'P 1'
#
loop_
_entity.id
_entity.type
_entity.pdbx_description
1 polymer ?
#
loop_
_entity_poly.entity_id
_entity_poly.type
_entity_poly.pdbx_seq_one_letter_code
_entity_poly.pdbx_strand_id
1 'polypeptide(L)'
;MSAPRGALQGLVKAGRIALDEQHLLVWVGDADATQLFASRRWNGALLPASGDALLLVDTEVGASKQSQAVTRDAQYSVSLAPGESPRASLAITYTNQSRPEHRPDVRFVSTYRTLLRVFVPPGATLTSGSGFDGDTTSSQECGRQVFGGQVSVAEGASSQVSLSYRLPTTAVASGYDLLVQQQPGVPPGHLSVSVAPATQPAAHAEIGNAPGRHARWQLDPTESPVLRDAPLPQSPTEGCGIPPVQAQPIAPPEWLQIPSAGIDSSVVDLGVQPSGEMDAPPAPDVVGWYRMSARPGQPGNSVMSGHVDWGRDTAVFWGLRNLHEGDHIVVRGTDSVVHTYAV
;
A
#
# COMPACT_ATOMS: atom_id res chain seq x y z
N MET A 1 -8.30 31.63 -16.25
CA MET A 1 -7.13 31.40 -17.13
C MET A 1 -7.48 30.27 -18.08
N SER A 2 -7.46 30.50 -19.40
CA SER A 2 -7.65 29.43 -20.39
C SER A 2 -6.42 28.52 -20.38
N ALA A 3 -6.62 27.21 -20.22
CA ALA A 3 -5.52 26.24 -20.29
C ALA A 3 -4.78 26.40 -21.64
N PRO A 4 -3.44 26.45 -21.65
CA PRO A 4 -2.70 26.72 -22.87
C PRO A 4 -2.89 25.55 -23.85
N ARG A 5 -3.68 25.78 -24.91
CA ARG A 5 -4.01 24.75 -25.92
C ARG A 5 -2.78 24.08 -26.53
N GLY A 6 -1.64 24.78 -26.59
CA GLY A 6 -0.36 24.24 -27.07
C GLY A 6 0.28 23.18 -26.15
N ALA A 7 -0.09 23.12 -24.87
CA ALA A 7 0.43 22.13 -23.93
C ALA A 7 -0.40 20.84 -23.90
N LEU A 8 -1.59 20.82 -24.51
CA LEU A 8 -2.55 19.73 -24.39
C LEU A 8 -1.98 18.39 -24.88
N GLN A 9 -1.27 18.38 -26.01
CA GLN A 9 -0.65 17.16 -26.54
C GLN A 9 0.38 16.59 -25.57
N GLY A 10 1.21 17.46 -24.97
CA GLY A 10 2.20 17.06 -23.97
C GLY A 10 1.54 16.50 -22.71
N LEU A 11 0.45 17.15 -22.25
CA LEU A 11 -0.31 16.71 -21.09
C LEU A 11 -0.99 15.36 -21.31
N VAL A 12 -1.59 15.13 -22.48
CA VAL A 12 -2.20 13.84 -22.83
C VAL A 12 -1.15 12.73 -22.85
N LYS A 13 0.02 13.00 -23.45
CA LYS A 13 1.13 12.05 -23.46
C LYS A 13 1.62 11.72 -22.04
N ALA A 14 1.85 12.74 -21.21
CA ALA A 14 2.27 12.56 -19.84
C ALA A 14 1.23 11.81 -19.00
N GLY A 15 -0.06 12.12 -19.16
CA GLY A 15 -1.15 11.41 -18.50
C GLY A 15 -1.22 9.93 -18.90
N ARG A 16 -1.03 9.63 -20.20
CA ARG A 16 -0.98 8.24 -20.67
C ARG A 16 0.19 7.48 -20.06
N ILE A 17 1.39 8.07 -20.05
CA ILE A 17 2.59 7.48 -19.44
C ILE A 17 2.33 7.23 -17.95
N ALA A 18 1.83 8.23 -17.23
CA ALA A 18 1.53 8.10 -15.81
C ALA A 18 0.51 6.99 -15.50
N LEU A 19 -0.46 6.76 -16.38
CA LEU A 19 -1.41 5.64 -16.23
C LEU A 19 -0.76 4.28 -16.54
N ASP A 20 0.01 4.19 -17.62
CA ASP A 20 0.68 2.95 -18.04
C ASP A 20 1.79 2.51 -17.06
N GLU A 21 2.49 3.48 -16.46
CA GLU A 21 3.49 3.30 -15.40
C GLU A 21 2.86 3.26 -13.99
N GLN A 22 1.53 3.35 -13.90
CA GLN A 22 0.75 3.32 -12.64
C GLN A 22 1.18 4.38 -11.61
N HIS A 23 1.68 5.53 -12.07
CA HIS A 23 1.75 6.75 -11.27
C HIS A 23 0.37 7.38 -11.02
N LEU A 24 -0.59 7.09 -11.91
CA LEU A 24 -2.00 7.42 -11.74
C LEU A 24 -2.83 6.14 -11.82
N LEU A 25 -3.81 6.04 -10.93
CA LEU A 25 -4.81 4.99 -10.95
C LEU A 25 -6.19 5.60 -11.20
N VAL A 26 -7.07 4.84 -11.85
CA VAL A 26 -8.42 5.26 -12.19
C VAL A 26 -9.42 4.24 -11.67
N TRP A 27 -10.35 4.74 -10.87
CA TRP A 27 -11.54 4.02 -10.47
C TRP A 27 -12.77 4.76 -10.99
N VAL A 28 -13.74 4.01 -11.50
CA VAL A 28 -15.02 4.53 -12.01
C VAL A 28 -16.14 3.56 -11.64
N GLY A 29 -17.36 4.08 -11.49
CA GLY A 29 -18.54 3.25 -11.19
C GLY A 29 -19.21 2.65 -12.43
N ASP A 30 -18.85 3.10 -13.63
CA ASP A 30 -19.37 2.57 -14.89
C ASP A 30 -18.70 1.23 -15.22
N ALA A 31 -19.50 0.20 -15.49
CA ALA A 31 -18.99 -1.17 -15.66
C ALA A 31 -18.12 -1.33 -16.91
N ASP A 32 -18.53 -0.73 -18.03
CA ASP A 32 -17.80 -0.81 -19.30
C ASP A 32 -16.46 -0.07 -19.19
N ALA A 33 -16.46 1.12 -18.59
CA ALA A 33 -15.24 1.88 -18.33
C ALA A 33 -14.32 1.15 -17.31
N THR A 34 -14.88 0.51 -16.29
CA THR A 34 -14.12 -0.31 -15.34
C THR A 34 -13.42 -1.46 -16.05
N GLN A 35 -14.11 -2.16 -16.95
CA GLN A 35 -13.52 -3.24 -17.74
C GLN A 35 -12.39 -2.73 -18.66
N LEU A 36 -12.60 -1.56 -19.29
CA LEU A 36 -11.58 -0.93 -20.13
C LEU A 36 -10.32 -0.59 -19.31
N PHE A 37 -10.47 0.02 -18.14
CA PHE A 37 -9.33 0.40 -17.29
C PHE A 37 -8.64 -0.80 -16.66
N ALA A 38 -9.39 -1.84 -16.27
CA ALA A 38 -8.83 -3.12 -15.83
C ALA A 38 -7.99 -3.78 -16.94
N SER A 39 -8.44 -3.77 -18.20
CA SER A 39 -7.67 -4.32 -19.33
C SER A 39 -6.31 -3.66 -19.53
N ARG A 40 -6.15 -2.41 -19.05
CA ARG A 40 -4.91 -1.63 -19.07
C ARG A 40 -4.18 -1.61 -17.72
N ARG A 41 -4.71 -2.28 -16.70
CA ARG A 41 -4.22 -2.29 -15.30
C ARG A 41 -4.21 -0.91 -14.62
N TRP A 42 -4.97 0.03 -15.17
CA TRP A 42 -5.06 1.39 -14.64
C TRP A 42 -5.87 1.47 -13.34
N ASN A 43 -6.62 0.42 -12.99
CA ASN A 43 -7.34 0.34 -11.73
C ASN A 43 -6.45 -0.08 -10.54
N GLY A 44 -5.20 -0.48 -10.78
CA GLY A 44 -4.26 -0.90 -9.74
C GLY A 44 -4.70 -2.15 -8.99
N ALA A 45 -5.65 -2.92 -9.55
CA ALA A 45 -6.21 -4.09 -8.87
C ALA A 45 -5.14 -5.14 -8.56
N LEU A 46 -5.30 -5.82 -7.43
CA LEU A 46 -4.45 -6.95 -7.07
C LEU A 46 -4.68 -8.09 -8.09
N LEU A 47 -3.62 -8.45 -8.80
CA LEU A 47 -3.68 -9.47 -9.82
C LEU A 47 -3.86 -10.85 -9.17
N PRO A 48 -4.73 -11.71 -9.74
CA PRO A 48 -4.90 -13.07 -9.25
C PRO A 48 -3.63 -13.87 -9.52
N ALA A 49 -3.22 -14.72 -8.58
CA ALA A 49 -2.14 -15.67 -8.81
C ALA A 49 -2.53 -17.03 -8.24
N SER A 50 -2.37 -18.05 -9.06
CA SER A 50 -2.58 -19.45 -8.70
C SER A 50 -1.34 -20.13 -8.12
N GLY A 51 -0.16 -19.54 -8.33
CA GLY A 51 1.14 -20.02 -7.86
C GLY A 51 1.71 -19.17 -6.73
N ASP A 52 3.02 -18.93 -6.80
CA ASP A 52 3.71 -17.96 -5.96
C ASP A 52 3.37 -16.51 -6.37
N ALA A 53 3.43 -15.60 -5.42
CA ALA A 53 3.12 -14.20 -5.62
C ALA A 53 3.95 -13.33 -4.67
N LEU A 54 4.40 -12.19 -5.19
CA LEU A 54 5.11 -11.19 -4.39
C LEU A 54 4.63 -9.80 -4.75
N LEU A 55 4.16 -9.06 -3.74
CA LEU A 55 3.90 -7.63 -3.83
C LEU A 55 4.37 -6.95 -2.53
N LEU A 56 5.26 -5.98 -2.66
CA LEU A 56 5.78 -5.18 -1.56
C LEU A 56 5.07 -3.82 -1.54
N VAL A 57 4.35 -3.55 -0.45
CA VAL A 57 3.59 -2.31 -0.26
C VAL A 57 4.17 -1.54 0.92
N ASP A 58 4.73 -0.36 0.64
CA ASP A 58 5.12 0.62 1.63
C ASP A 58 4.01 1.64 1.87
N THR A 59 3.73 1.89 3.14
CA THR A 59 2.87 3.00 3.57
C THR A 59 3.72 3.96 4.37
N GLU A 60 4.20 5.03 3.71
CA GLU A 60 5.01 6.05 4.38
C GLU A 60 4.16 6.79 5.43
N VAL A 61 4.54 6.63 6.70
CA VAL A 61 3.88 7.25 7.86
C VAL A 61 4.61 8.50 8.35
N GLY A 62 5.61 8.96 7.59
CA GLY A 62 6.37 10.19 7.85
C GLY A 62 5.71 11.47 7.33
N ALA A 63 5.93 12.58 8.04
CA ALA A 63 5.43 13.90 7.66
C ALA A 63 6.21 14.55 6.50
N SER A 64 7.49 14.22 6.34
CA SER A 64 8.40 14.85 5.36
C SER A 64 8.32 14.29 3.94
N LYS A 65 7.52 13.23 3.70
CA LYS A 65 7.28 12.62 2.38
C LYS A 65 8.58 12.31 1.64
N GLN A 66 9.48 11.62 2.32
CA GLN A 66 10.85 11.33 1.91
C GLN A 66 11.00 10.13 0.99
N SER A 67 9.92 9.38 0.71
CA SER A 67 9.94 8.20 -0.16
C SER A 67 10.64 8.42 -1.51
N GLN A 68 10.59 9.64 -2.07
CA GLN A 68 11.32 9.98 -3.30
C GLN A 68 12.85 9.86 -3.22
N ALA A 69 13.43 9.89 -2.02
CA ALA A 69 14.86 9.78 -1.78
C ALA A 69 15.23 8.47 -1.06
N VAL A 70 14.30 7.51 -1.02
CA VAL A 70 14.51 6.20 -0.42
C VAL A 70 14.40 5.14 -1.51
N THR A 71 15.44 4.32 -1.66
CA THR A 71 15.39 3.14 -2.54
C THR A 71 15.04 1.90 -1.74
N ARG A 72 14.42 0.93 -2.41
CA ARG A 72 14.03 -0.36 -1.85
C ARG A 72 14.42 -1.47 -2.81
N ASP A 73 15.62 -2.03 -2.62
CA ASP A 73 16.08 -3.18 -3.40
C ASP A 73 15.71 -4.48 -2.68
N ALA A 74 15.39 -5.52 -3.43
CA ALA A 74 14.95 -6.79 -2.86
C ALA A 74 15.63 -7.98 -3.52
N GLN A 75 15.87 -9.01 -2.71
CA GLN A 75 16.37 -10.31 -3.14
C GLN A 75 15.36 -11.35 -2.67
N TYR A 76 14.75 -12.04 -3.62
CA TYR A 76 13.77 -13.08 -3.37
C TYR A 76 14.33 -14.43 -3.81
N SER A 77 14.35 -15.40 -2.90
CA SER A 77 14.81 -16.75 -3.19
C SER A 77 13.83 -17.82 -2.76
N VAL A 78 13.69 -18.87 -3.57
CA VAL A 78 12.81 -20.01 -3.27
C VAL A 78 13.58 -21.31 -3.45
N SER A 79 13.49 -22.20 -2.45
CA SER A 79 13.99 -23.56 -2.52
C SER A 79 12.84 -24.55 -2.71
N LEU A 80 12.94 -25.37 -3.77
CA LEU A 80 11.94 -26.36 -4.17
C LEU A 80 12.41 -27.79 -3.80
N ALA A 81 12.42 -28.10 -2.51
CA ALA A 81 12.78 -29.43 -2.03
C ALA A 81 11.65 -30.46 -2.26
N PRO A 82 11.92 -31.62 -2.87
CA PRO A 82 10.93 -32.68 -3.06
C PRO A 82 10.30 -33.13 -1.74
N GLY A 83 8.97 -33.27 -1.73
CA GLY A 83 8.24 -33.76 -0.56
C GLY A 83 8.14 -32.78 0.61
N GLU A 84 8.67 -31.56 0.47
CA GLU A 84 8.53 -30.49 1.45
C GLU A 84 7.74 -29.32 0.88
N SER A 85 7.15 -28.51 1.77
CA SER A 85 6.64 -27.18 1.39
C SER A 85 7.81 -26.32 0.89
N PRO A 86 7.68 -25.62 -0.26
CA PRO A 86 8.72 -24.72 -0.72
C PRO A 86 9.06 -23.67 0.32
N ARG A 87 10.34 -23.30 0.40
CA ARG A 87 10.83 -22.33 1.37
C ARG A 87 11.25 -21.07 0.65
N ALA A 88 10.61 -19.97 1.00
CA ALA A 88 10.89 -18.65 0.45
C ALA A 88 11.69 -17.82 1.46
N SER A 89 12.64 -17.05 0.95
CA SER A 89 13.40 -16.05 1.69
C SER A 89 13.36 -14.74 0.93
N LEU A 90 13.11 -13.65 1.65
CA LEU A 90 13.02 -12.31 1.09
C LEU A 90 13.85 -11.37 1.93
N ALA A 91 14.84 -10.73 1.31
CA ALA A 91 15.64 -9.67 1.93
C ALA A 91 15.36 -8.35 1.21
N ILE A 92 14.91 -7.33 1.94
CA ILE A 92 14.55 -6.01 1.42
C ILE A 92 15.49 -5.00 2.05
N THR A 93 16.26 -4.30 1.24
CA THR A 93 17.21 -3.28 1.68
C THR A 93 16.67 -1.90 1.34
N TYR A 94 16.36 -1.14 2.38
CA TYR A 94 16.05 0.27 2.27
C TYR A 94 17.32 1.09 2.37
N THR A 95 17.47 2.11 1.52
CA THR A 95 18.57 3.08 1.62
C THR A 95 18.00 4.49 1.61
N ASN A 96 18.17 5.22 2.71
CA ASN A 96 17.64 6.56 2.88
C ASN A 96 18.68 7.60 2.48
N GLN A 97 18.52 8.18 1.29
CA GLN A 97 19.37 9.24 0.76
C GLN A 97 18.74 10.62 0.93
N SER A 98 17.68 10.75 1.74
CA SER A 98 17.08 12.05 2.03
C SER A 98 18.09 13.00 2.68
N ARG A 99 17.96 14.28 2.40
CA ARG A 99 18.79 15.36 2.92
C ARG A 99 17.92 16.61 3.11
N PRO A 100 18.20 17.49 4.09
CA PRO A 100 17.45 18.74 4.25
C PRO A 100 17.39 19.57 2.97
N GLU A 101 18.45 19.56 2.16
CA GLU A 101 18.58 20.34 0.94
C GLU A 101 17.70 19.82 -0.21
N HIS A 102 17.24 18.57 -0.16
CA HIS A 102 16.35 18.02 -1.18
C HIS A 102 14.94 18.63 -1.14
N ARG A 103 14.50 19.09 0.04
CA ARG A 103 13.18 19.70 0.27
C ARG A 103 13.26 20.81 1.33
N PRO A 104 13.91 21.95 1.02
CA PRO A 104 14.05 23.06 1.97
C PRO A 104 12.71 23.74 2.30
N ASP A 105 11.67 23.44 1.54
CA ASP A 105 10.30 23.95 1.67
C ASP A 105 9.49 23.29 2.81
N VAL A 106 9.97 22.18 3.37
CA VAL A 106 9.28 21.46 4.45
C VAL A 106 10.22 21.21 5.63
N ARG A 107 9.65 21.06 6.83
CA ARG A 107 10.42 20.63 8.01
C ARG A 107 11.02 19.25 7.74
N PHE A 108 12.34 19.17 7.71
CA PHE A 108 13.05 17.92 7.51
C PHE A 108 12.89 16.98 8.72
N VAL A 109 12.66 15.69 8.44
CA VAL A 109 12.60 14.63 9.44
C VAL A 109 13.69 13.63 9.11
N SER A 110 14.68 13.43 9.96
CA SER A 110 15.89 12.65 9.62
C SER A 110 15.68 11.13 9.56
N THR A 111 14.46 10.63 9.74
CA THR A 111 14.18 9.18 9.74
C THR A 111 12.99 8.89 8.85
N TYR A 112 13.22 8.11 7.80
CA TYR A 112 12.16 7.57 6.99
C TYR A 112 11.45 6.46 7.78
N ARG A 113 10.12 6.49 7.81
CA ARG A 113 9.28 5.49 8.48
C ARG A 113 8.22 4.98 7.54
N THR A 114 8.16 3.66 7.37
CA THR A 114 7.17 3.00 6.54
C THR A 114 6.57 1.82 7.29
N LEU A 115 5.28 1.56 7.06
CA LEU A 115 4.69 0.27 7.32
C LEU A 115 4.84 -0.58 6.05
N LEU A 116 5.72 -1.58 6.12
CA LEU A 116 5.91 -2.55 5.04
C LEU A 116 4.87 -3.66 5.18
N ARG A 117 4.18 -3.96 4.09
CA ARG A 117 3.32 -5.14 3.90
C ARG A 117 3.81 -5.95 2.71
N VAL A 118 4.05 -7.23 2.93
CA VAL A 118 4.50 -8.21 1.94
C VAL A 118 3.35 -9.17 1.66
N PHE A 119 2.72 -9.02 0.50
CA PHE A 119 1.63 -9.86 0.04
C PHE A 119 2.21 -11.08 -0.67
N VAL A 120 1.81 -12.26 -0.18
CA VAL A 120 2.27 -13.57 -0.65
C VAL A 120 1.05 -14.50 -0.86
N PRO A 121 1.21 -15.69 -1.46
CA PRO A 121 0.07 -16.59 -1.70
C PRO A 121 -0.70 -16.93 -0.42
N PRO A 122 -2.03 -17.14 -0.52
CA PRO A 122 -2.81 -17.62 0.62
C PRO A 122 -2.24 -18.93 1.18
N GLY A 123 -2.25 -19.07 2.50
CA GLY A 123 -1.72 -20.26 3.18
C GLY A 123 -0.20 -20.30 3.34
N ALA A 124 0.53 -19.29 2.87
CA ALA A 124 1.93 -19.13 3.23
C ALA A 124 2.08 -18.95 4.75
N THR A 125 3.14 -19.48 5.34
CA THR A 125 3.33 -19.44 6.81
C THR A 125 4.68 -18.85 7.16
N LEU A 126 4.67 -17.73 7.90
CA LEU A 126 5.90 -17.09 8.38
C LEU A 126 6.67 -18.05 9.29
N THR A 127 7.97 -18.19 9.04
CA THR A 127 8.89 -18.96 9.89
C THR A 127 9.78 -18.03 10.71
N SER A 128 10.25 -16.93 10.13
CA SER A 128 11.00 -15.90 10.84
C SER A 128 10.90 -14.56 10.13
N GLY A 129 10.94 -13.46 10.89
CA GLY A 129 11.06 -12.10 10.39
C GLY A 129 12.01 -11.29 11.27
N SER A 130 12.81 -10.42 10.66
CA SER A 130 13.75 -9.55 11.36
C SER A 130 13.98 -8.24 10.60
N GLY A 131 14.48 -7.22 11.30
CA GLY A 131 14.77 -5.91 10.70
C GLY A 131 13.62 -4.91 10.76
N PHE A 132 12.51 -5.29 11.38
CA PHE A 132 11.42 -4.38 11.76
C PHE A 132 11.73 -3.71 13.10
N ASP A 133 11.13 -2.55 13.35
CA ASP A 133 11.22 -1.82 14.62
C ASP A 133 10.54 -2.57 15.79
N GLY A 134 9.68 -3.56 15.48
CA GLY A 134 8.96 -4.39 16.44
C GLY A 134 8.69 -5.79 15.89
N ASP A 135 7.67 -6.46 16.44
CA ASP A 135 7.31 -7.80 16.00
C ASP A 135 6.79 -7.83 14.55
N THR A 136 7.07 -8.93 13.86
CA THR A 136 6.50 -9.17 12.53
C THR A 136 5.04 -9.57 12.67
N THR A 137 4.16 -8.92 11.92
CA THR A 137 2.73 -9.20 11.88
C THR A 137 2.38 -10.19 10.77
N SER A 138 1.27 -10.91 10.95
CA SER A 138 0.71 -11.83 9.96
C SER A 138 -0.80 -11.65 9.91
N SER A 139 -1.31 -11.32 8.73
CA SER A 139 -2.74 -11.04 8.50
C SER A 139 -3.19 -11.55 7.13
N GLN A 140 -4.47 -11.41 6.81
CA GLN A 140 -4.98 -11.71 5.47
C GLN A 140 -5.62 -10.47 4.88
N GLU A 141 -5.23 -10.13 3.66
CA GLU A 141 -5.80 -9.03 2.91
C GLU A 141 -6.01 -9.53 1.49
N CYS A 142 -7.24 -9.42 1.02
CA CYS A 142 -7.59 -9.75 -0.35
C CYS A 142 -7.24 -11.13 -0.89
N GLY A 143 -7.51 -12.14 -0.07
CA GLY A 143 -7.20 -13.53 -0.42
C GLY A 143 -5.70 -13.79 -0.51
N ARG A 144 -4.86 -12.88 -0.02
CA ARG A 144 -3.42 -13.07 0.17
C ARG A 144 -3.11 -13.21 1.65
N GLN A 145 -2.07 -13.96 1.93
CA GLN A 145 -1.38 -13.84 3.20
C GLN A 145 -0.53 -12.56 3.15
N VAL A 146 -0.52 -11.80 4.24
CA VAL A 146 0.31 -10.61 4.40
C VAL A 146 1.24 -10.79 5.59
N PHE A 147 2.51 -10.48 5.41
CA PHE A 147 3.47 -10.30 6.50
C PHE A 147 3.87 -8.83 6.56
N GLY A 148 4.02 -8.26 7.74
CA GLY A 148 4.33 -6.84 7.82
C GLY A 148 5.00 -6.40 9.11
N GLY A 149 5.29 -5.11 9.17
CA GLY A 149 5.90 -4.46 10.32
C GLY A 149 6.43 -3.07 9.96
N GLN A 150 6.72 -2.28 10.98
CA GLN A 150 7.28 -0.94 10.81
C GLN A 150 8.79 -1.03 10.52
N VAL A 151 9.27 -0.20 9.60
CA VAL A 151 10.69 -0.05 9.27
C VAL A 151 11.08 1.42 9.43
N SER A 152 12.14 1.66 10.21
CA SER A 152 12.77 2.98 10.33
C SER A 152 14.17 2.99 9.71
N VAL A 153 14.46 4.01 8.91
CA VAL A 153 15.78 4.18 8.27
C VAL A 153 16.26 5.61 8.48
N ALA A 154 17.33 5.76 9.28
CA ALA A 154 17.95 7.06 9.52
C ALA A 154 18.54 7.65 8.22
N GLU A 155 18.65 8.97 8.19
CA GLU A 155 19.29 9.73 7.13
C GLU A 155 20.69 9.17 6.81
N GLY A 156 20.95 8.92 5.52
CA GLY A 156 22.24 8.41 5.05
C GLY A 156 22.53 6.96 5.44
N ALA A 157 21.59 6.26 6.08
CA ALA A 157 21.72 4.87 6.48
C ALA A 157 20.97 3.93 5.53
N SER A 158 21.28 2.65 5.68
CA SER A 158 20.50 1.55 5.11
C SER A 158 19.99 0.65 6.23
N SER A 159 18.86 -0.01 5.99
CA SER A 159 18.30 -1.02 6.88
C SER A 159 17.77 -2.18 6.05
N GLN A 160 17.88 -3.39 6.58
CA GLN A 160 17.45 -4.59 5.89
C GLN A 160 16.36 -5.31 6.68
N VAL A 161 15.25 -5.58 6.02
CA VAL A 161 14.20 -6.49 6.49
C VAL A 161 14.46 -7.86 5.86
N SER A 162 14.39 -8.91 6.67
CA SER A 162 14.53 -10.29 6.21
C SER A 162 13.34 -11.12 6.67
N LEU A 163 12.70 -11.81 5.74
CA LEU A 163 11.58 -12.72 5.98
C LEU A 163 11.94 -14.12 5.46
N SER A 164 11.61 -15.15 6.22
CA SER A 164 11.62 -16.54 5.75
C SER A 164 10.27 -17.19 6.04
N TYR A 165 9.69 -17.84 5.04
CA TYR A 165 8.36 -18.42 5.12
C TYR A 165 8.23 -19.66 4.26
N ARG A 166 7.22 -20.48 4.56
CA ARG A 166 6.84 -21.63 3.74
C ARG A 166 5.73 -21.22 2.79
N LEU A 167 5.85 -21.61 1.53
CA LEU A 167 4.77 -21.52 0.55
C LEU A 167 3.85 -22.74 0.66
N PRO A 168 2.56 -22.61 0.35
CA PRO A 168 1.69 -23.77 0.24
C PRO A 168 2.16 -24.67 -0.91
N THR A 169 2.01 -25.99 -0.77
CA THR A 169 2.40 -26.94 -1.84
C THR A 169 1.63 -26.73 -3.14
N THR A 170 0.43 -26.14 -3.06
CA THR A 170 -0.36 -25.74 -4.23
C THR A 170 0.35 -24.69 -5.09
N ALA A 171 1.25 -23.88 -4.52
CA ALA A 171 2.00 -22.87 -5.28
C ALA A 171 2.96 -23.47 -6.31
N VAL A 172 3.27 -24.77 -6.20
CA VAL A 172 4.24 -25.48 -7.06
C VAL A 172 3.67 -26.75 -7.71
N ALA A 173 2.36 -26.97 -7.60
CA ALA A 173 1.72 -28.23 -8.01
C ALA A 173 1.85 -28.54 -9.51
N SER A 174 1.99 -27.51 -10.36
CA SER A 174 2.07 -27.63 -11.82
C SER A 174 3.38 -27.04 -12.38
N GLY A 175 4.45 -27.10 -11.58
CA GLY A 175 5.65 -26.29 -11.78
C GLY A 175 5.60 -24.99 -10.96
N TYR A 176 6.68 -24.23 -10.98
CA TYR A 176 6.77 -22.99 -10.21
C TYR A 176 6.37 -21.79 -11.08
N ASP A 177 5.41 -21.01 -10.59
CA ASP A 177 4.85 -19.83 -11.27
C ASP A 177 4.87 -18.67 -10.28
N LEU A 178 5.70 -17.66 -10.53
CA LEU A 178 5.85 -16.49 -9.68
C LEU A 178 5.25 -15.27 -10.37
N LEU A 179 4.24 -14.68 -9.75
CA LEU A 179 3.74 -13.35 -10.09
C LEU A 179 4.39 -12.29 -9.20
N VAL A 180 5.11 -11.34 -9.79
CA VAL A 180 5.57 -10.13 -9.10
C VAL A 180 4.72 -8.94 -9.54
N GLN A 181 4.00 -8.35 -8.60
CA GLN A 181 3.28 -7.10 -8.80
C GLN A 181 4.01 -5.96 -8.08
N GLN A 182 4.03 -4.80 -8.72
CA GLN A 182 4.59 -3.58 -8.13
C GLN A 182 3.51 -2.77 -7.46
N GLN A 183 3.90 -2.04 -6.41
CA GLN A 183 3.06 -1.01 -5.85
C GLN A 183 2.98 0.18 -6.83
N PRO A 184 1.76 0.63 -7.19
CA PRO A 184 1.57 1.85 -7.97
C PRO A 184 2.24 3.07 -7.34
N GLY A 185 2.82 3.94 -8.16
CA GLY A 185 3.45 5.18 -7.72
C GLY A 185 4.81 5.03 -7.02
N VAL A 186 5.28 3.80 -6.79
CA VAL A 186 6.57 3.53 -6.14
C VAL A 186 7.49 2.83 -7.13
N PRO A 187 8.68 3.37 -7.42
CA PRO A 187 9.67 2.64 -8.18
C PRO A 187 9.98 1.31 -7.46
N PRO A 188 10.01 0.17 -8.16
CA PRO A 188 10.16 -1.15 -7.53
C PRO A 188 11.47 -1.33 -6.76
N GLY A 189 12.47 -0.49 -7.04
CA GLY A 189 13.87 -0.82 -6.85
C GLY A 189 14.28 -2.02 -7.71
N HIS A 190 15.51 -2.51 -7.51
CA HIS A 190 15.94 -3.74 -8.15
C HIS A 190 15.41 -4.94 -7.36
N LEU A 191 14.66 -5.82 -8.03
CA LEU A 191 14.30 -7.13 -7.50
C LEU A 191 15.10 -8.21 -8.23
N SER A 192 15.93 -8.95 -7.51
CA SER A 192 16.52 -10.18 -8.02
C SER A 192 15.74 -11.40 -7.49
N VAL A 193 15.53 -12.36 -8.37
CA VAL A 193 14.83 -13.62 -8.07
C VAL A 193 15.78 -14.78 -8.30
N SER A 194 15.80 -15.74 -7.38
CA SER A 194 16.52 -17.00 -7.51
C SER A 194 15.65 -18.18 -7.08
N VAL A 195 15.42 -19.14 -7.97
CA VAL A 195 14.59 -20.31 -7.68
C VAL A 195 15.45 -21.56 -7.85
N ALA A 196 15.67 -22.29 -6.77
CA ALA A 196 16.54 -23.45 -6.73
C ALA A 196 15.73 -24.75 -6.62
N PRO A 197 15.63 -25.54 -7.71
CA PRO A 197 15.22 -26.94 -7.62
C PRO A 197 16.25 -27.75 -6.82
N ALA A 198 15.82 -28.78 -6.09
CA ALA A 198 16.73 -29.52 -5.22
C ALA A 198 17.97 -30.14 -5.90
N THR A 199 17.88 -30.48 -7.19
CA THR A 199 18.94 -31.19 -7.91
C THR A 199 19.52 -30.40 -9.07
N GLN A 200 19.14 -29.13 -9.24
CA GLN A 200 19.54 -28.31 -10.37
C GLN A 200 20.10 -26.95 -9.89
N PRO A 201 20.93 -26.28 -10.72
CA PRO A 201 21.31 -24.90 -10.46
C PRO A 201 20.08 -24.00 -10.31
N ALA A 202 20.23 -22.89 -9.57
CA ALA A 202 19.16 -21.94 -9.43
C ALA A 202 18.86 -21.22 -10.76
N ALA A 203 17.58 -21.08 -11.06
CA ALA A 203 17.09 -20.20 -12.12
C ALA A 203 17.06 -18.76 -11.59
N HIS A 204 17.39 -17.78 -12.45
CA HIS A 204 17.48 -16.38 -12.06
C HIS A 204 16.62 -15.48 -12.96
N ALA A 205 16.05 -14.43 -12.38
CA ALA A 205 15.34 -13.37 -13.09
C ALA A 205 15.48 -12.05 -12.34
N GLU A 206 15.24 -10.92 -13.01
CA GLU A 206 15.31 -9.62 -12.38
C GLU A 206 14.24 -8.63 -12.90
N ILE A 207 13.83 -7.74 -12.01
CA ILE A 207 13.12 -6.51 -12.34
C ILE A 207 14.02 -5.35 -11.98
N GLY A 208 14.42 -4.58 -13.01
CA GLY A 208 15.10 -3.31 -12.82
C GLY A 208 14.15 -2.23 -12.30
N ASN A 209 14.72 -1.06 -12.00
CA ASN A 209 14.02 0.07 -11.42
C ASN A 209 13.11 0.81 -12.43
N ALA A 210 12.06 0.14 -12.91
CA ALA A 210 11.08 0.66 -13.86
C ALA A 210 9.67 0.67 -13.22
N PRO A 211 9.03 1.85 -13.08
CA PRO A 211 7.67 1.97 -12.54
C PRO A 211 6.63 1.17 -13.34
N GLY A 212 5.62 0.64 -12.65
CA GLY A 212 4.52 -0.12 -13.25
C GLY A 212 4.92 -1.48 -13.85
N ARG A 213 6.19 -1.91 -13.70
CA ARG A 213 6.70 -3.15 -14.31
C ARG A 213 6.38 -4.38 -13.46
N HIS A 214 5.22 -4.97 -13.68
CA HIS A 214 4.92 -6.30 -13.18
C HIS A 214 5.68 -7.37 -13.98
N ALA A 215 5.89 -8.53 -13.38
CA ALA A 215 6.45 -9.69 -14.08
C ALA A 215 5.72 -10.97 -13.67
N ARG A 216 5.70 -11.95 -14.56
CA ARG A 216 5.33 -13.32 -14.22
C ARG A 216 6.35 -14.24 -14.85
N TRP A 217 6.88 -15.15 -14.05
CA TRP A 217 7.85 -16.13 -14.52
C TRP A 217 7.41 -17.54 -14.19
N GLN A 218 7.65 -18.43 -15.14
CA GLN A 218 7.38 -19.85 -14.98
C GLN A 218 8.67 -20.64 -15.10
N LEU A 219 8.77 -21.68 -14.27
CA LEU A 219 9.85 -22.66 -14.27
C LEU A 219 9.22 -24.04 -14.45
N ASP A 220 9.54 -24.67 -15.59
CA ASP A 220 9.16 -26.05 -15.86
C ASP A 220 10.13 -27.00 -15.14
N PRO A 221 9.64 -27.91 -14.27
CA PRO A 221 10.50 -28.85 -13.55
C PRO A 221 11.15 -29.91 -14.45
N THR A 222 10.69 -30.07 -15.69
CA THR A 222 11.17 -31.07 -16.65
C THR A 222 12.25 -30.56 -17.61
N GLU A 223 12.46 -29.25 -17.65
CA GLU A 223 13.46 -28.59 -18.50
C GLU A 223 14.68 -28.08 -17.69
N SER A 224 15.64 -27.48 -18.39
CA SER A 224 16.71 -26.71 -17.75
C SER A 224 16.14 -25.57 -16.87
N PRO A 225 16.76 -25.25 -15.73
CA PRO A 225 16.20 -24.34 -14.74
C PRO A 225 16.31 -22.89 -15.21
N VAL A 226 15.36 -22.46 -16.03
CA VAL A 226 15.26 -21.09 -16.54
C VAL A 226 13.89 -20.53 -16.21
N LEU A 227 13.87 -19.35 -15.57
CA LEU A 227 12.65 -18.58 -15.38
C LEU A 227 12.27 -17.92 -16.70
N ARG A 228 11.18 -18.37 -17.30
CA ARG A 228 10.69 -17.84 -18.58
C ARG A 228 9.58 -16.83 -18.33
N ASP A 229 9.61 -15.71 -19.06
CA ASP A 229 8.52 -14.73 -19.02
C ASP A 229 7.20 -15.37 -19.45
N ALA A 230 6.15 -15.11 -18.68
CA ALA A 230 4.79 -15.54 -18.94
C ALA A 230 3.83 -14.35 -19.01
N PRO A 231 2.72 -14.44 -19.76
CA PRO A 231 1.71 -13.39 -19.78
C PRO A 231 1.15 -13.13 -18.38
N LEU A 232 1.02 -11.85 -18.03
CA LEU A 232 0.34 -11.44 -16.81
C LEU A 232 -1.13 -11.87 -16.84
N PRO A 233 -1.71 -12.26 -15.70
CA PRO A 233 -3.14 -12.51 -15.60
C PRO A 233 -3.94 -11.24 -15.90
N GLN A 234 -5.20 -11.41 -16.30
CA GLN A 234 -6.11 -10.28 -16.47
C GLN A 234 -6.40 -9.64 -15.12
N SER A 235 -6.40 -8.31 -15.06
CA SER A 235 -6.86 -7.61 -13.86
C SER A 235 -8.33 -7.91 -13.61
N PRO A 236 -8.72 -8.16 -12.35
CA PRO A 236 -10.13 -8.27 -12.02
C PRO A 236 -10.81 -6.91 -12.23
N THR A 237 -12.07 -6.96 -12.63
CA THR A 237 -12.93 -5.77 -12.76
C THR A 237 -13.44 -5.28 -11.41
N GLU A 238 -13.59 -6.21 -10.46
CA GLU A 238 -13.97 -5.89 -9.09
C GLU A 238 -12.73 -5.78 -8.22
N GLY A 239 -12.66 -4.70 -7.43
CA GLY A 239 -11.68 -4.60 -6.36
C GLY A 239 -11.99 -5.63 -5.30
N CYS A 240 -10.95 -6.24 -4.74
CA CYS A 240 -11.15 -7.04 -3.56
C CYS A 240 -11.33 -6.12 -2.34
N GLY A 241 -12.22 -6.50 -1.41
CA GLY A 241 -12.26 -5.95 -0.05
C GLY A 241 -13.23 -4.80 0.18
N ILE A 242 -13.88 -4.28 -0.87
CA ILE A 242 -15.00 -3.34 -0.71
C ILE A 242 -16.11 -3.78 -1.66
N PRO A 243 -17.21 -4.38 -1.17
CA PRO A 243 -18.40 -4.56 -1.98
C PRO A 243 -18.77 -3.19 -2.55
N PRO A 244 -19.14 -3.07 -3.84
CA PRO A 244 -19.71 -1.82 -4.33
C PRO A 244 -20.98 -1.52 -3.52
N VAL A 245 -20.85 -0.71 -2.46
CA VAL A 245 -22.01 -0.27 -1.67
C VAL A 245 -22.73 0.72 -2.56
N GLN A 246 -24.01 0.44 -2.81
CA GLN A 246 -24.85 1.38 -3.53
C GLN A 246 -24.78 2.75 -2.85
N ALA A 247 -24.57 3.79 -3.63
CA ALA A 247 -24.56 5.16 -3.13
C ALA A 247 -25.93 5.49 -2.52
N GLN A 248 -26.04 5.35 -1.20
CA GLN A 248 -27.15 5.87 -0.44
C GLN A 248 -26.80 7.29 0.00
N PRO A 249 -27.78 8.21 0.06
CA PRO A 249 -27.57 9.49 0.71
C PRO A 249 -27.28 9.22 2.20
N ILE A 250 -26.00 9.26 2.56
CA ILE A 250 -25.54 9.11 3.94
C ILE A 250 -25.40 10.51 4.52
N ALA A 251 -25.85 10.76 5.73
CA ALA A 251 -25.71 12.08 6.36
C ALA A 251 -24.23 12.49 6.55
N PRO A 252 -23.90 13.79 6.54
CA PRO A 252 -22.58 14.24 6.99
C PRO A 252 -22.36 13.83 8.46
N PRO A 253 -21.11 13.61 8.88
CA PRO A 253 -20.80 13.34 10.28
C PRO A 253 -21.11 14.54 11.16
N GLU A 254 -21.65 14.27 12.34
CA GLU A 254 -21.93 15.27 13.38
C GLU A 254 -21.11 15.01 14.65
N TRP A 255 -20.73 13.76 14.91
CA TRP A 255 -20.06 13.38 16.15
C TRP A 255 -19.03 12.26 15.93
N LEU A 256 -17.88 12.36 16.59
CA LEU A 256 -16.84 11.34 16.64
C LEU A 256 -16.60 10.92 18.09
N GLN A 257 -16.59 9.61 18.32
CA GLN A 257 -16.22 9.01 19.59
C GLN A 257 -15.15 7.94 19.38
N ILE A 258 -14.05 8.04 20.12
CA ILE A 258 -12.98 7.04 20.16
C ILE A 258 -12.64 6.81 21.64
N PRO A 259 -13.32 5.87 22.33
CA PRO A 259 -13.25 5.75 23.78
C PRO A 259 -11.83 5.51 24.32
N SER A 260 -11.04 4.66 23.65
CA SER A 260 -9.65 4.36 24.07
C SER A 260 -8.70 5.56 23.93
N ALA A 261 -9.03 6.52 23.07
CA ALA A 261 -8.33 7.79 22.94
C ALA A 261 -8.94 8.93 23.77
N GLY A 262 -10.04 8.68 24.50
CA GLY A 262 -10.75 9.71 25.27
C GLY A 262 -11.43 10.77 24.41
N ILE A 263 -11.76 10.44 23.16
CA ILE A 263 -12.37 11.37 22.20
C ILE A 263 -13.89 11.21 22.25
N ASP A 264 -14.59 12.31 22.48
CA ASP A 264 -16.05 12.41 22.40
C ASP A 264 -16.39 13.86 21.99
N SER A 265 -16.52 14.11 20.69
CA SER A 265 -16.45 15.47 20.13
C SER A 265 -17.36 15.68 18.92
N SER A 266 -17.84 16.91 18.76
CA SER A 266 -18.57 17.36 17.58
C SER A 266 -17.67 17.41 16.34
N VAL A 267 -18.27 17.12 15.19
CA VAL A 267 -17.62 17.19 13.88
C VAL A 267 -18.09 18.43 13.13
N VAL A 268 -17.15 19.18 12.54
CA VAL A 268 -17.41 20.35 11.68
C VAL A 268 -16.91 20.12 10.26
N ASP A 269 -17.49 20.83 9.29
CA ASP A 269 -17.08 20.74 7.89
C ASP A 269 -15.78 21.52 7.64
N LEU A 270 -14.82 20.85 7.00
CA LEU A 270 -13.58 21.44 6.49
C LEU A 270 -13.53 21.37 4.97
N GLY A 271 -13.08 22.47 4.35
CA GLY A 271 -12.89 22.60 2.92
C GLY A 271 -11.43 22.68 2.50
N VAL A 272 -11.23 23.27 1.33
CA VAL A 272 -9.91 23.65 0.81
C VAL A 272 -9.91 25.17 0.65
N GLN A 273 -8.90 25.82 1.21
CA GLN A 273 -8.66 27.25 1.08
C GLN A 273 -8.26 27.61 -0.37
N PRO A 274 -8.36 28.88 -0.78
CA PRO A 274 -7.89 29.32 -2.11
C PRO A 274 -6.40 29.02 -2.38
N SER A 275 -5.59 28.88 -1.33
CA SER A 275 -4.18 28.47 -1.39
C SER A 275 -3.97 27.00 -1.75
N GLY A 276 -5.02 26.17 -1.71
CA GLY A 276 -4.95 24.72 -1.92
C GLY A 276 -4.73 23.91 -0.63
N GLU A 277 -4.57 24.57 0.51
CA GLU A 277 -4.47 23.91 1.82
C GLU A 277 -5.84 23.50 2.35
N MET A 278 -5.92 22.38 3.07
CA MET A 278 -7.14 21.99 3.78
C MET A 278 -7.41 22.97 4.94
N ASP A 279 -8.68 23.29 5.21
CA ASP A 279 -9.05 24.07 6.39
C ASP A 279 -8.60 23.33 7.68
N ALA A 280 -8.28 24.09 8.72
CA ALA A 280 -7.98 23.55 10.05
C ALA A 280 -9.22 23.61 10.96
N PRO A 281 -9.40 22.67 11.91
CA PRO A 281 -10.45 22.77 12.91
C PRO A 281 -10.35 24.10 13.69
N PRO A 282 -11.47 24.81 13.91
CA PRO A 282 -11.45 26.17 14.47
C PRO A 282 -11.20 26.22 15.99
N ALA A 283 -11.30 25.09 16.69
CA ALA A 283 -11.19 25.00 18.13
C ALA A 283 -10.39 23.73 18.53
N PRO A 284 -9.78 23.71 19.73
CA PRO A 284 -8.97 22.58 20.19
C PRO A 284 -9.79 21.30 20.47
N ASP A 285 -11.07 21.44 20.75
CA ASP A 285 -11.96 20.38 21.22
C ASP A 285 -12.91 19.86 20.12
N VAL A 286 -12.74 20.30 18.88
CA VAL A 286 -13.58 19.92 17.74
C VAL A 286 -12.80 19.13 16.69
N VAL A 287 -13.48 18.15 16.08
CA VAL A 287 -12.96 17.41 14.94
C VAL A 287 -13.47 18.05 13.66
N GLY A 288 -12.61 18.18 12.66
CA GLY A 288 -13.02 18.62 11.34
C GLY A 288 -13.05 17.47 10.34
N TRP A 289 -14.14 17.32 9.60
CA TRP A 289 -14.27 16.37 8.49
C TRP A 289 -14.01 17.07 7.16
N TYR A 290 -13.12 16.50 6.33
CA TYR A 290 -12.88 17.02 4.99
C TYR A 290 -14.08 16.68 4.08
N ARG A 291 -14.89 17.69 3.76
CA ARG A 291 -16.20 17.50 3.10
C ARG A 291 -16.14 16.94 1.67
N MET A 292 -14.95 16.90 1.07
CA MET A 292 -14.71 16.29 -0.25
C MET A 292 -14.25 14.83 -0.16
N SER A 293 -14.00 14.32 1.06
CA SER A 293 -13.77 12.89 1.31
C SER A 293 -15.08 12.12 1.39
N ALA A 294 -15.03 10.79 1.50
CA ALA A 294 -16.24 9.98 1.66
C ALA A 294 -16.94 10.31 2.98
N ARG A 295 -18.27 10.25 2.99
CA ARG A 295 -19.04 10.30 4.24
C ARG A 295 -18.84 8.98 5.01
N PRO A 296 -18.77 8.99 6.35
CA PRO A 296 -18.73 7.76 7.13
C PRO A 296 -19.90 6.84 6.78
N GLY A 297 -19.62 5.60 6.38
CA GLY A 297 -20.59 4.63 5.84
C GLY A 297 -20.61 4.55 4.30
N GLN A 298 -20.08 5.56 3.59
CA GLN A 298 -19.95 5.55 2.14
C GLN A 298 -18.66 4.81 1.72
N PRO A 299 -18.63 4.13 0.56
CA PRO A 299 -17.38 3.65 -0.02
C PRO A 299 -16.35 4.77 -0.20
N GLY A 300 -15.11 4.47 0.16
CA GLY A 300 -13.97 5.38 0.04
C GLY A 300 -13.42 5.80 1.41
N ASN A 301 -12.38 6.63 1.36
CA ASN A 301 -11.72 7.11 2.57
C ASN A 301 -12.44 8.34 3.10
N SER A 302 -12.82 8.31 4.38
CA SER A 302 -13.27 9.49 5.13
C SER A 302 -12.07 10.09 5.84
N VAL A 303 -11.84 11.40 5.66
CA VAL A 303 -10.68 12.09 6.22
C VAL A 303 -11.15 13.05 7.30
N MET A 304 -10.63 12.88 8.51
CA MET A 304 -10.89 13.74 9.66
C MET A 304 -9.58 14.31 10.19
N SER A 305 -9.62 15.55 10.66
CA SER A 305 -8.50 16.32 11.19
C SER A 305 -8.86 16.88 12.57
N GLY A 306 -7.88 16.99 13.45
CA GLY A 306 -8.04 17.41 14.83
C GLY A 306 -6.69 17.85 15.37
N HIS A 307 -6.69 18.82 16.28
CA HIS A 307 -5.47 19.29 16.91
C HIS A 307 -4.93 18.25 17.88
N VAL A 308 -3.60 18.08 17.91
CA VAL A 308 -2.92 17.24 18.91
C VAL A 308 -2.70 18.04 20.20
N ASP A 309 -2.26 19.28 20.08
CA ASP A 309 -2.10 20.25 21.14
C ASP A 309 -2.67 21.62 20.73
N TRP A 310 -2.93 22.48 21.71
CA TRP A 310 -3.37 23.86 21.46
C TRP A 310 -2.92 24.77 22.60
N GLY A 311 -2.10 25.77 22.26
CA GLY A 311 -1.48 26.62 23.28
C GLY A 311 -0.50 25.82 24.15
N ARG A 312 -0.83 25.63 25.43
CA ARG A 312 -0.03 24.83 26.38
C ARG A 312 -0.77 23.58 26.89
N ASP A 313 -1.93 23.29 26.30
CA ASP A 313 -2.80 22.20 26.69
C ASP A 313 -2.96 21.17 25.56
N THR A 314 -3.47 20.00 25.94
CA THR A 314 -3.77 18.89 25.02
C THR A 314 -5.07 19.17 24.26
N ALA A 315 -5.17 18.74 23.01
CA ALA A 315 -6.34 18.95 22.17
C ALA A 315 -7.03 17.62 21.79
N VAL A 316 -8.08 17.70 20.97
CA VAL A 316 -9.01 16.59 20.69
C VAL A 316 -8.32 15.30 20.23
N PHE A 317 -7.21 15.37 19.49
CA PHE A 317 -6.50 14.21 18.97
C PHE A 317 -5.24 13.83 19.77
N TRP A 318 -5.02 14.46 20.93
CA TRP A 318 -3.91 14.12 21.82
C TRP A 318 -3.83 12.62 22.15
N GLY A 319 -4.98 12.00 22.39
CA GLY A 319 -5.10 10.60 22.80
C GLY A 319 -4.92 9.56 21.70
N LEU A 320 -4.86 9.95 20.42
CA LEU A 320 -4.76 9.00 19.29
C LEU A 320 -3.53 8.10 19.36
N ARG A 321 -2.44 8.57 20.00
CA ARG A 321 -1.22 7.77 20.21
C ARG A 321 -1.41 6.54 21.11
N ASN A 322 -2.54 6.45 21.81
CA ASN A 322 -2.87 5.34 22.70
C ASN A 322 -3.72 4.27 22.00
N LEU A 323 -4.00 4.42 20.71
CA LEU A 323 -4.82 3.48 19.96
C LEU A 323 -4.07 2.19 19.64
N HIS A 324 -4.81 1.08 19.70
CA HIS A 324 -4.35 -0.25 19.35
C HIS A 324 -5.31 -0.89 18.33
N GLU A 325 -4.82 -1.89 17.59
CA GLU A 325 -5.64 -2.69 16.67
C GLU A 325 -6.91 -3.21 17.38
N GLY A 326 -8.06 -3.04 16.73
CA GLY A 326 -9.38 -3.40 17.27
C GLY A 326 -10.07 -2.31 18.09
N ASP A 327 -9.40 -1.20 18.42
CA ASP A 327 -10.05 -0.08 19.11
C ASP A 327 -11.14 0.56 18.24
N HIS A 328 -12.32 0.77 18.82
CA HIS A 328 -13.47 1.27 18.08
C HIS A 328 -13.42 2.78 17.82
N ILE A 329 -13.75 3.14 16.59
CA ILE A 329 -13.99 4.51 16.12
C ILE A 329 -15.47 4.61 15.73
N VAL A 330 -16.23 5.37 16.50
CA VAL A 330 -17.68 5.49 16.34
C VAL A 330 -18.01 6.87 15.78
N VAL A 331 -18.70 6.90 14.65
CA VAL A 331 -19.10 8.13 13.97
C VAL A 331 -20.61 8.19 13.86
N ARG A 332 -21.22 9.28 14.34
CA ARG A 332 -22.66 9.53 14.22
C ARG A 332 -22.92 10.59 13.14
N GLY A 333 -23.80 10.27 12.20
CA GLY A 333 -24.29 11.22 11.19
C GLY A 333 -25.39 12.13 11.74
N THR A 334 -25.70 13.21 11.01
CA THR A 334 -26.81 14.12 11.38
C THR A 334 -28.20 13.47 11.28
N ASP A 335 -28.29 12.30 10.65
CA ASP A 335 -29.46 11.41 10.64
C ASP A 335 -29.53 10.49 11.87
N SER A 336 -28.62 10.66 12.84
CA SER A 336 -28.44 9.80 14.01
C SER A 336 -28.00 8.36 13.70
N VAL A 337 -27.67 8.05 12.44
CA VAL A 337 -27.09 6.75 12.07
C VAL A 337 -25.67 6.68 12.61
N VAL A 338 -25.32 5.51 13.17
CA VAL A 338 -24.01 5.26 13.76
C VAL A 338 -23.22 4.30 12.89
N HIS A 339 -22.01 4.70 12.53
CA HIS A 339 -21.03 3.90 11.82
C HIS A 339 -19.89 3.55 12.77
N THR A 340 -19.56 2.27 12.90
CA THR A 340 -18.45 1.79 13.74
C THR A 340 -17.34 1.25 12.87
N TYR A 341 -16.13 1.70 13.13
CA TYR A 341 -14.88 1.25 12.54
C TYR A 341 -13.97 0.74 13.64
N ALA A 342 -12.88 0.09 13.25
CA ALA A 342 -11.81 -0.28 14.16
C ALA A 342 -10.46 0.12 13.55
N VAL A 343 -9.48 0.37 14.42
CA VAL A 343 -8.06 0.50 14.06
C VAL A 343 -7.51 -0.80 13.52
#